data_AF-A0A9E4QBD9-F1
#
_entry.id   AF-A0A9E4QBD9-F1
#
_cell.length_a   1.000
_cell.length_b   1.000
_cell.length_c   1.000
_cell.angle_alpha   90.00
_cell.angle_beta   90.00
_cell.angle_gamma   90.00
#
_symmetry.space_group_name_H-M   'P 1'
#
loop_
_entity.id
_entity.type
_entity.pdbx_description
1 polymer ?
#
loop_
_entity_poly.entity_id
_entity_poly.type
_entity_poly.pdbx_seq_one_letter_code
_entity_poly.pdbx_strand_id
1 'polypeptide(L)'
;MFRIFRKTQLSVFFIMLIAVAGSVQADAPRYTAPGSLLSVPPMSQMPKVGQALTGMYQGYLARAPLPSSEALTVTADGLVAVDATASGDPLALLADLEALGLRHSAHAGIVVSGLLPISAMEDVGKLTSLRAVRPAYAVTASAMAGGQVSVVSQGDALIEAVLARAEFGVDG
;
A
#
# COMPACT_ATOMS: atom_id res chain seq x y z
N MET A 1 54.41 -50.47 -31.30
CA MET A 1 54.23 -50.62 -29.84
C MET A 1 55.45 -50.04 -29.15
N PHE A 2 55.51 -48.72 -28.93
CA PHE A 2 56.66 -48.03 -28.35
C PHE A 2 56.26 -47.41 -27.01
N ARG A 3 56.88 -47.91 -25.93
CA ARG A 3 56.70 -47.43 -24.56
C ARG A 3 57.55 -46.18 -24.34
N ILE A 4 56.90 -45.16 -23.77
CA ILE A 4 57.35 -43.77 -23.67
C ILE A 4 58.49 -43.60 -22.65
N PHE A 5 59.44 -42.76 -23.01
CA PHE A 5 60.66 -42.41 -22.29
C PHE A 5 60.61 -40.94 -21.84
N ARG A 6 60.96 -40.72 -20.57
CA ARG A 6 61.76 -39.61 -19.97
C ARG A 6 61.30 -38.12 -19.97
N LYS A 7 61.35 -37.57 -18.74
CA LYS A 7 62.06 -36.38 -18.22
C LYS A 7 62.05 -35.09 -19.06
N THR A 8 61.52 -34.01 -18.46
CA THR A 8 62.10 -32.64 -18.44
C THR A 8 61.30 -31.80 -17.43
N GLN A 9 61.88 -31.46 -16.27
CA GLN A 9 62.38 -30.11 -15.95
C GLN A 9 61.26 -29.06 -15.94
N LEU A 10 60.60 -28.91 -14.78
CA LEU A 10 59.64 -27.83 -14.54
C LEU A 10 60.37 -26.66 -13.88
N SER A 11 60.51 -25.60 -14.65
CA SER A 11 61.23 -24.37 -14.33
C SER A 11 60.67 -23.66 -13.10
N VAL A 12 61.62 -23.20 -12.28
CA VAL A 12 61.60 -22.05 -11.38
C VAL A 12 60.60 -20.96 -11.79
N PHE A 13 59.62 -20.69 -10.93
CA PHE A 13 58.78 -19.48 -10.92
C PHE A 13 59.06 -18.78 -9.58
N PHE A 14 60.06 -17.91 -9.50
CA PHE A 14 59.94 -16.45 -9.58
C PHE A 14 58.73 -15.85 -8.83
N ILE A 15 59.00 -15.48 -7.57
CA ILE A 15 58.68 -14.20 -6.92
C ILE A 15 57.42 -13.48 -7.44
N MET A 16 56.39 -13.37 -6.61
CA MET A 16 55.83 -12.06 -6.20
C MET A 16 54.79 -12.22 -5.08
N LEU A 17 55.15 -11.80 -3.86
CA LEU A 17 54.22 -11.57 -2.77
C LEU A 17 53.70 -10.13 -2.91
N ILE A 18 52.55 -9.95 -3.57
CA ILE A 18 51.82 -8.68 -3.55
C ILE A 18 50.73 -8.82 -2.47
N ALA A 19 50.90 -8.06 -1.39
CA ALA A 19 49.84 -7.77 -0.45
C ALA A 19 48.77 -6.93 -1.16
N VAL A 20 47.70 -7.57 -1.62
CA VAL A 20 46.46 -6.86 -2.01
C VAL A 20 45.63 -6.70 -0.75
N ALA A 21 45.67 -5.49 -0.19
CA ALA A 21 44.62 -5.01 0.70
C ALA A 21 43.35 -4.88 -0.15
N GLY A 22 42.57 -5.96 -0.21
CA GLY A 22 41.24 -5.93 -0.80
C GLY A 22 40.34 -5.10 0.09
N SER A 23 40.12 -3.83 -0.25
CA SER A 23 38.92 -3.13 0.18
C SER A 23 37.74 -3.92 -0.36
N VAL A 24 37.01 -4.61 0.52
CA VAL A 24 35.65 -5.07 0.19
C VAL A 24 34.81 -3.81 0.03
N GLN A 25 34.82 -3.22 -1.16
CA GLN A 25 33.72 -2.38 -1.60
C GLN A 25 32.53 -3.32 -1.71
N ALA A 26 31.62 -3.22 -0.75
CA ALA A 26 30.28 -3.75 -0.90
C ALA A 26 29.70 -3.09 -2.16
N ASP A 27 29.63 -3.86 -3.25
CA ASP A 27 28.83 -3.52 -4.41
C ASP A 27 27.39 -3.50 -3.89
N ALA A 28 26.86 -2.30 -3.65
CA ALA A 28 25.47 -2.16 -3.28
C ALA A 28 24.67 -2.84 -4.39
N PRO A 29 23.71 -3.72 -4.05
CA PRO A 29 22.91 -4.39 -5.07
C PRO A 29 22.32 -3.30 -5.95
N ARG A 30 22.71 -3.31 -7.24
CA ARG A 30 22.08 -2.48 -8.25
C ARG A 30 20.64 -2.94 -8.30
N TYR A 31 19.78 -2.17 -7.64
CA TYR A 31 18.34 -2.32 -7.71
C TYR A 31 17.98 -2.07 -9.18
N THR A 32 17.93 -3.17 -9.95
CA THR A 32 17.37 -3.14 -11.28
C THR A 32 15.89 -2.99 -11.02
N ALA A 33 15.41 -1.75 -11.08
CA ALA A 33 14.01 -1.43 -10.92
C ALA A 33 13.21 -2.40 -11.80
N PRO A 34 12.36 -3.27 -11.22
CA PRO A 34 11.51 -4.12 -12.03
C PRO A 34 10.71 -3.21 -12.96
N GLY A 35 10.77 -3.55 -14.25
CA GLY A 35 10.22 -2.75 -15.33
C GLY A 35 8.78 -2.34 -15.06
N SER A 36 8.55 -1.04 -15.24
CA SER A 36 7.32 -0.40 -15.70
C SER A 36 6.10 -1.30 -15.87
N LEU A 37 5.30 -1.50 -14.82
CA LEU A 37 3.88 -1.87 -14.93
C LEU A 37 3.06 -1.23 -13.81
N LEU A 38 2.93 0.10 -13.90
CA LEU A 38 1.69 0.86 -13.71
C LEU A 38 2.15 2.31 -13.65
N SER A 39 2.08 2.99 -14.80
CA SER A 39 1.93 4.44 -14.80
C SER A 39 0.71 4.74 -13.95
N VAL A 40 0.92 5.02 -12.65
CA VAL A 40 -0.11 5.59 -11.80
C VAL A 40 -0.52 6.88 -12.51
N PRO A 41 -1.73 6.95 -13.11
CA PRO A 41 -2.21 8.18 -13.71
C PRO A 41 -2.13 9.26 -12.63
N PRO A 42 -1.95 10.56 -12.97
CA PRO A 42 -1.89 11.61 -11.96
C PRO A 42 -3.12 11.44 -11.07
N MET A 43 -2.91 10.89 -9.87
CA MET A 43 -3.99 10.55 -8.96
C MET A 43 -4.68 11.88 -8.74
N SER A 44 -5.95 12.00 -9.15
CA SER A 44 -6.76 13.18 -8.88
C SER A 44 -6.47 13.57 -7.43
N GLN A 45 -5.72 14.66 -7.24
CA GLN A 45 -5.11 14.93 -5.93
C GLN A 45 -6.24 15.31 -5.00
N MET A 46 -6.75 14.33 -4.27
CA MET A 46 -7.76 14.48 -3.24
C MET A 46 -7.02 14.34 -1.90
N PRO A 47 -6.28 15.37 -1.44
CA PRO A 47 -5.40 15.25 -0.27
C PRO A 47 -6.14 14.91 1.02
N LYS A 48 -7.46 15.15 1.05
CA LYS A 48 -8.35 14.82 2.17
C LYS A 48 -8.93 13.40 2.07
N VAL A 49 -8.88 12.76 0.92
CA VAL A 49 -9.43 11.42 0.69
C VAL A 49 -8.30 10.41 0.80
N GLY A 50 -8.42 9.47 1.74
CA GLY A 50 -7.42 8.44 1.95
C GLY A 50 -7.14 7.60 0.71
N GLN A 51 -5.92 7.09 0.56
CA GLN A 51 -5.48 6.34 -0.62
C GLN A 51 -6.40 5.18 -1.01
N ALA A 52 -6.92 4.44 -0.02
CA ALA A 52 -7.83 3.31 -0.29
C ALA A 52 -9.10 3.78 -1.00
N LEU A 53 -9.74 4.87 -0.54
CA LEU A 53 -10.92 5.44 -1.19
C LEU A 53 -10.57 6.02 -2.57
N THR A 54 -9.39 6.64 -2.70
CA THR A 54 -8.89 7.09 -4.01
C THR A 54 -8.74 5.93 -4.99
N GLY A 55 -8.19 4.80 -4.56
CA GLY A 55 -8.09 3.58 -5.38
C GLY A 55 -9.45 3.02 -5.78
N MET A 56 -10.41 2.99 -4.84
CA MET A 56 -11.79 2.58 -5.14
C MET A 56 -12.48 3.51 -6.14
N TYR A 57 -12.28 4.82 -6.01
CA TYR A 57 -12.83 5.81 -6.94
C TYR A 57 -12.25 5.64 -8.34
N GLN A 58 -10.93 5.41 -8.46
CA GLN A 58 -10.30 5.10 -9.75
C GLN A 58 -10.86 3.81 -10.36
N GLY A 59 -11.06 2.76 -9.53
CA GLY A 59 -11.73 1.53 -9.97
C GLY A 59 -13.14 1.77 -10.46
N TYR A 60 -13.93 2.59 -9.75
CA TYR A 60 -15.27 3.01 -10.16
C TYR A 60 -15.26 3.73 -11.52
N LEU A 61 -14.34 4.68 -11.73
CA LEU A 61 -14.20 5.39 -13.02
C LEU A 61 -13.84 4.42 -14.16
N ALA A 62 -12.98 3.43 -13.88
CA ALA A 62 -12.61 2.38 -14.82
C ALA A 62 -13.70 1.31 -15.01
N ARG A 63 -14.83 1.40 -14.30
CA ARG A 63 -15.90 0.39 -14.23
C ARG A 63 -15.36 -0.99 -13.81
N ALA A 64 -14.28 -1.00 -13.04
CA ALA A 64 -13.74 -2.19 -12.44
C ALA A 64 -14.60 -2.63 -11.25
N PRO A 65 -14.65 -3.93 -10.94
CA PRO A 65 -15.24 -4.40 -9.70
C PRO A 65 -14.62 -3.71 -8.49
N LEU A 66 -15.44 -3.17 -7.59
CA LEU A 66 -14.95 -2.61 -6.35
C LEU A 66 -14.40 -3.75 -5.46
N PRO A 67 -13.29 -3.52 -4.75
CA PRO A 67 -12.73 -4.53 -3.87
C PRO A 67 -13.71 -4.85 -2.74
N SER A 68 -14.21 -6.09 -2.71
CA SER A 68 -14.94 -6.65 -1.59
C SER A 68 -13.94 -7.32 -0.64
N SER A 69 -13.46 -6.59 0.36
CA SER A 69 -12.70 -7.19 1.46
C SER A 69 -13.67 -7.48 2.61
N GLU A 70 -13.51 -8.59 3.32
CA GLU A 70 -14.31 -8.89 4.52
C GLU A 70 -14.20 -7.78 5.59
N ALA A 71 -13.11 -7.00 5.55
CA ALA A 71 -12.90 -5.88 6.45
C ALA A 71 -13.49 -4.56 5.94
N LEU A 72 -13.83 -4.43 4.65
CA LEU A 72 -14.30 -3.17 4.06
C LEU A 72 -15.75 -3.30 3.59
N THR A 73 -16.66 -2.54 4.21
CA THR A 73 -18.07 -2.57 3.83
C THR A 73 -18.30 -1.78 2.54
N VAL A 74 -18.42 -2.50 1.43
CA VAL A 74 -18.90 -2.00 0.13
C VAL A 74 -20.22 -2.70 -0.19
N THR A 75 -21.25 -1.91 -0.45
CA THR A 75 -22.55 -2.44 -0.86
C THR A 75 -22.58 -2.73 -2.36
N ALA A 76 -23.48 -3.62 -2.79
CA ALA A 76 -23.70 -3.91 -4.22
C ALA A 76 -24.07 -2.66 -5.04
N ASP A 77 -24.67 -1.67 -4.38
CA ASP A 77 -25.10 -0.39 -4.99
C ASP A 77 -23.97 0.66 -5.05
N GLY A 78 -22.73 0.29 -4.69
CA GLY A 78 -21.57 1.19 -4.76
C GLY A 78 -21.49 2.22 -3.62
N LEU A 79 -22.24 2.01 -2.52
CA LEU A 79 -22.01 2.74 -1.27
C LEU A 79 -20.86 2.10 -0.50
N VAL A 80 -20.02 2.95 0.09
CA VAL A 80 -18.84 2.56 0.87
C VAL A 80 -18.99 3.11 2.28
N ALA A 81 -18.69 2.29 3.28
CA ALA A 81 -18.62 2.76 4.66
C ALA A 81 -17.37 3.63 4.85
N VAL A 82 -17.56 4.82 5.41
CA VAL A 82 -16.48 5.81 5.61
C VAL A 82 -16.48 6.36 7.02
N ASP A 83 -15.30 6.75 7.48
CA ASP A 83 -15.08 7.62 8.63
C ASP A 83 -14.51 8.95 8.12
N ALA A 84 -15.25 10.03 8.33
CA ALA A 84 -14.88 11.39 7.98
C ALA A 84 -14.57 12.20 9.24
N THR A 85 -13.44 12.91 9.25
CA THR A 85 -13.02 13.77 10.36
C THR A 85 -13.30 15.23 10.01
N ALA A 86 -14.03 15.93 10.88
CA ALA A 86 -14.32 17.35 10.75
C ALA A 86 -13.06 18.21 10.95
N SER A 87 -12.96 19.29 10.18
CA SER A 87 -11.99 20.36 10.40
C SER A 87 -12.43 21.32 11.51
N GLY A 88 -13.74 21.39 11.77
CA GLY A 88 -14.37 22.24 12.79
C GLY A 88 -15.64 21.59 13.33
N ASP A 89 -16.80 22.17 13.02
CA ASP A 89 -18.10 21.68 13.49
C ASP A 89 -18.49 20.34 12.84
N PRO A 90 -18.62 19.25 13.61
CA PRO A 90 -19.03 17.94 13.07
C PRO A 90 -20.47 17.93 12.55
N LEU A 91 -21.37 18.80 13.04
CA LEU A 91 -22.74 18.89 12.52
C LEU A 91 -22.77 19.54 11.14
N ALA A 92 -21.94 20.55 10.91
CA ALA A 92 -21.74 21.13 9.58
C ALA A 92 -21.19 20.08 8.60
N LEU A 93 -20.19 19.30 9.00
CA LEU A 93 -19.67 18.21 8.18
C LEU A 93 -20.75 17.15 7.88
N LEU A 94 -21.55 16.78 8.88
CA LEU A 94 -22.63 15.81 8.70
C LEU A 94 -23.63 16.30 7.65
N ALA A 95 -24.09 17.55 7.75
CA ALA A 95 -25.02 18.14 6.79
C ALA A 95 -24.44 18.18 5.37
N ASP A 96 -23.16 18.56 5.23
CA ASP A 96 -22.47 18.56 3.94
C ASP A 96 -22.39 17.16 3.33
N LEU A 97 -22.09 16.13 4.13
CA LEU A 97 -22.00 14.75 3.65
C LEU A 97 -23.38 14.17 3.32
N GLU A 98 -24.43 14.51 4.07
CA GLU A 98 -25.82 14.11 3.76
C GLU A 98 -26.30 14.73 2.45
N ALA A 99 -25.92 15.99 2.16
CA ALA A 99 -26.17 16.63 0.87
C ALA A 99 -25.47 15.90 -0.30
N LEU A 100 -24.34 15.24 -0.04
CA LEU A 100 -23.61 14.39 -0.99
C LEU A 100 -24.09 12.93 -1.01
N GLY A 101 -25.16 12.61 -0.27
CA GLY A 101 -25.81 11.32 -0.29
C GLY A 101 -25.33 10.33 0.78
N LEU A 102 -24.70 10.81 1.86
CA LEU A 102 -24.43 9.99 3.04
C LEU A 102 -25.74 9.41 3.59
N ARG A 103 -25.73 8.11 3.88
CA ARG A 103 -26.85 7.35 4.45
C ARG A 103 -26.39 6.62 5.70
N HIS A 104 -27.33 6.26 6.56
CA HIS A 104 -27.04 5.57 7.82
C HIS A 104 -25.96 6.31 8.64
N SER A 105 -26.09 7.63 8.71
CA SER A 105 -25.12 8.50 9.33
C SER A 105 -25.11 8.34 10.85
N ALA A 106 -23.92 8.44 11.43
CA ALA A 106 -23.68 8.54 12.86
C ALA A 106 -22.51 9.50 13.09
N HIS A 107 -22.46 10.15 14.23
CA HIS A 107 -21.30 10.94 14.62
C HIS A 107 -20.85 10.61 16.04
N ALA A 108 -19.55 10.75 16.30
CA ALA A 108 -18.94 10.63 17.61
C ALA A 108 -17.80 11.67 17.72
N GLY A 109 -18.04 12.73 18.48
CA GLY A 109 -17.10 13.85 18.56
C GLY A 109 -16.87 14.48 17.19
N ILE A 110 -15.61 14.52 16.74
CA ILE A 110 -15.20 15.11 15.45
C ILE A 110 -15.34 14.15 14.26
N VAL A 111 -15.77 12.91 14.50
CA VAL A 111 -15.87 11.88 13.45
C VAL A 111 -17.33 11.68 13.07
N VAL A 112 -17.59 11.71 11.76
CA VAL A 112 -18.87 11.37 11.13
C VAL A 112 -18.66 10.11 10.31
N SER A 113 -19.49 9.10 10.55
CA SER A 113 -19.42 7.81 9.87
C SER A 113 -20.74 7.52 9.16
N GLY A 114 -20.69 6.73 8.08
CA GLY A 114 -21.89 6.30 7.36
C GLY A 114 -21.56 5.66 6.02
N LEU A 115 -22.60 5.40 5.23
CA LEU A 115 -22.50 4.86 3.88
C LEU A 115 -22.57 5.99 2.85
N LEU A 116 -21.50 6.16 2.07
CA LEU A 116 -21.36 7.24 1.11
C LEU A 116 -21.21 6.70 -0.32
N PRO A 117 -21.86 7.30 -1.34
CA PRO A 117 -21.71 6.86 -2.72
C PRO A 117 -20.27 7.06 -3.20
N ILE A 118 -19.67 6.04 -3.83
CA ILE A 118 -18.33 6.17 -4.41
C ILE A 118 -18.26 7.25 -5.49
N SER A 119 -19.39 7.56 -6.16
CA SER A 119 -19.49 8.63 -7.14
C SER A 119 -19.27 10.03 -6.54
N ALA A 120 -19.50 10.22 -5.24
CA ALA A 120 -19.40 11.50 -4.56
C ALA A 120 -17.99 11.84 -4.04
N MET A 121 -17.02 10.92 -4.19
CA MET A 121 -15.68 11.06 -3.58
C MET A 121 -14.94 12.34 -4.01
N GLU A 122 -15.11 12.77 -5.26
CA GLU A 122 -14.46 13.98 -5.77
C GLU A 122 -14.99 15.24 -5.04
N ASP A 123 -16.30 15.32 -4.83
CA ASP A 123 -16.93 16.47 -4.16
C ASP A 123 -16.66 16.45 -2.66
N VAL A 124 -16.62 15.26 -2.05
CA VAL A 124 -16.19 15.07 -0.66
C VAL A 124 -14.78 15.61 -0.45
N GLY A 125 -13.86 15.35 -1.38
CA GLY A 125 -12.48 15.85 -1.33
C GLY A 125 -12.37 17.38 -1.36
N LYS A 126 -13.42 18.09 -1.82
CA LYS A 126 -13.47 19.55 -1.92
C LYS A 126 -14.10 20.22 -0.70
N LEU A 127 -14.76 19.48 0.19
CA LEU A 127 -15.42 20.04 1.37
C LEU A 127 -14.43 20.75 2.30
N THR A 128 -14.75 21.97 2.72
CA THR A 128 -13.93 22.76 3.67
C THR A 128 -14.12 22.28 5.10
N SER A 129 -15.31 21.81 5.44
CA SER A 129 -15.68 21.16 6.71
C SER A 129 -14.96 19.83 6.93
N LEU A 130 -14.43 19.22 5.86
CA LEU A 130 -13.69 17.97 5.92
C LEU A 130 -12.19 18.21 6.17
N ARG A 131 -11.64 17.49 7.15
CA ARG A 131 -10.19 17.39 7.36
C ARG A 131 -9.59 16.18 6.66
N ALA A 132 -10.21 15.02 6.83
CA ALA A 132 -9.79 13.77 6.21
C ALA A 132 -10.97 12.79 6.14
N VAL A 133 -11.01 11.91 5.15
CA VAL A 133 -11.95 10.79 5.05
C VAL A 133 -11.20 9.50 4.72
N ARG A 134 -11.59 8.41 5.35
CA ARG A 134 -11.02 7.07 5.14
C ARG A 134 -12.13 6.03 5.09
N PRO A 135 -11.88 4.85 4.52
CA PRO A 135 -12.84 3.76 4.62
C PRO A 135 -13.00 3.33 6.08
N ALA A 136 -14.22 2.98 6.48
CA ALA A 136 -14.50 2.35 7.76
C ALA A 136 -14.26 0.84 7.63
N TYR A 137 -13.45 0.29 8.51
CA TYR A 137 -13.14 -1.14 8.52
C TYR A 137 -14.00 -1.87 9.55
N ALA A 138 -14.75 -2.87 9.12
CA ALA A 138 -15.45 -3.79 10.00
C ALA A 138 -14.46 -4.82 10.54
N VAL A 139 -14.34 -4.93 11.87
CA VAL A 139 -13.66 -6.07 12.49
C VAL A 139 -14.63 -7.24 12.48
N THR A 140 -14.57 -8.08 11.45
CA THR A 140 -15.37 -9.30 11.41
C THR A 140 -14.71 -10.39 12.24
N ALA A 141 -15.51 -11.24 12.89
CA ALA A 141 -14.98 -12.38 13.65
C ALA A 141 -14.13 -13.34 12.77
N SER A 142 -14.41 -13.39 11.46
CA SER A 142 -13.61 -14.10 10.45
C SER A 142 -12.19 -13.53 10.34
N ALA A 143 -12.04 -12.20 10.30
CA ALA A 143 -10.75 -11.53 10.28
C ALA A 143 -9.91 -11.78 11.56
N MET A 144 -10.57 -12.06 12.69
CA MET A 144 -9.92 -12.42 13.97
C MET A 144 -9.59 -13.92 14.07
N ALA A 145 -10.39 -14.79 13.43
CA ALA A 145 -10.25 -16.25 13.51
C ALA A 145 -9.09 -16.81 12.67
N GLY A 146 -8.54 -16.02 11.74
CA GLY A 146 -7.42 -16.42 10.88
C GLY A 146 -6.03 -16.37 11.53
N GLY A 147 -5.90 -15.93 12.79
CA GLY A 147 -4.60 -15.85 13.49
C GLY A 147 -3.58 -14.87 12.88
N GLN A 148 -3.90 -14.24 11.75
CA GLN A 148 -3.03 -13.36 10.99
C GLN A 148 -3.72 -12.01 10.83
N VAL A 149 -3.82 -11.30 11.96
CA VAL A 149 -4.19 -9.89 11.95
C VAL A 149 -2.95 -9.11 11.53
N SER A 150 -2.75 -8.96 10.21
CA SER A 150 -1.71 -8.06 9.73
C SER A 150 -2.16 -6.63 10.05
N VAL A 151 -1.49 -5.99 11.00
CA VAL A 151 -1.68 -4.57 11.30
C VAL A 151 -1.09 -3.80 10.13
N VAL A 152 -1.89 -3.57 9.09
CA VAL A 152 -1.49 -2.76 7.94
C VAL A 152 -1.93 -1.33 8.23
N SER A 153 -0.99 -0.53 8.75
CA SER A 153 -1.14 0.92 8.79
C SER A 153 -0.94 1.51 7.40
N GLN A 154 -1.38 2.74 7.19
CA GLN A 154 -1.09 3.46 5.94
C GLN A 154 0.42 3.59 5.68
N GLY A 155 1.25 3.55 6.73
CA GLY A 155 2.71 3.51 6.59
C GLY A 155 3.22 2.17 6.03
N ASP A 156 2.58 1.06 6.36
CA ASP A 156 2.96 -0.27 5.87
C ASP A 156 2.72 -0.43 4.37
N ALA A 157 1.68 0.23 3.85
CA ALA A 157 1.40 0.25 2.42
C ALA A 157 2.44 1.08 1.63
N LEU A 158 2.95 2.17 2.21
CA LEU A 158 3.90 3.08 1.54
C LEU A 158 5.31 2.51 1.41
N ILE A 159 5.76 1.70 2.37
CA ILE A 159 7.12 1.10 2.36
C ILE A 159 7.07 -0.36 1.91
N GLU A 160 5.94 -0.80 1.33
CA GLU A 160 5.71 -2.20 0.93
C GLU A 160 6.06 -3.20 2.04
N ALA A 161 5.84 -2.81 3.30
CA ALA A 161 6.27 -3.57 4.46
C ALA A 161 5.60 -4.96 4.50
N VAL A 162 4.42 -5.10 3.89
CA VAL A 162 3.73 -6.39 3.71
C VAL A 162 4.53 -7.33 2.79
N LEU A 163 5.12 -6.82 1.70
CA LEU A 163 5.95 -7.63 0.80
C LEU A 163 7.25 -8.04 1.48
N ALA A 164 7.91 -7.11 2.19
CA ALA A 164 9.11 -7.42 2.96
C ALA A 164 8.84 -8.47 4.05
N ARG A 165 7.72 -8.37 4.80
CA ARG A 165 7.34 -9.36 5.81
C ARG A 165 7.11 -10.75 5.21
N ALA A 166 6.46 -10.82 4.05
CA ALA A 166 6.23 -12.08 3.35
C ALA A 166 7.54 -12.70 2.81
N GLU A 167 8.46 -11.86 2.32
CA GLU A 167 9.76 -12.31 1.82
C GLU A 167 10.70 -12.77 2.94
N PHE A 168 10.72 -12.07 4.07
CA PHE A 168 11.60 -12.36 5.20
C PHE A 168 10.96 -13.23 6.30
N GLY A 169 9.67 -13.56 6.18
CA GLY A 169 8.95 -14.40 7.14
C GLY A 169 8.83 -13.79 8.54
N VAL A 170 8.73 -12.47 8.64
CA VAL A 170 8.64 -11.75 9.93
C VAL A 170 7.20 -11.26 10.16
N ASP A 171 6.66 -11.49 11.36
CA ASP A 171 5.27 -11.22 11.73
C ASP A 171 5.01 -9.81 12.29
N GLY A 172 6.05 -9.15 12.80
CA GLY A 172 6.01 -7.76 13.25
C GLY A 172 5.67 -7.60 14.73
#